data_AF-A0A380FHK3-F1
#
_entry.id   AF-A0A380FHK3-F1
#
_cell.length_a   1.000
_cell.length_b   1.000
_cell.length_c   1.000
_cell.angle_alpha   90.00
_cell.angle_beta   90.00
_cell.angle_gamma   90.00
#
_symmetry.space_group_name_H-M   'P 1'
#
loop_
_entity.id
_entity.type
_entity.pdbx_description
1 polymer ?
#
loop_
_entity_poly.entity_id
_entity_poly.type
_entity_poly.pdbx_seq_one_letter_code
_entity_poly.pdbx_strand_id
1 'polypeptide(L)'
;MNNIAFGVNQRQLLREKGAMTNVLFMTATPIPRTLAISVFGEMDVSSIKQLPKGRKPIITSWSKHEAYDSVLNQMTAELRKGRQAYVICPLIESSEHLEDVQNVVALYESLEQYYGEGKVGLLTW
;
A
#
# COMPACT_ATOMS: atom_id res chain seq x y z
N MET A 1 7.55 -13.24 0.30
CA MET A 1 6.56 -14.34 0.37
C MET A 1 5.24 -13.83 -0.22
N ASN A 2 4.64 -14.57 -1.16
CA ASN A 2 3.55 -14.11 -2.03
C ASN A 2 2.26 -13.70 -1.30
N ASN A 3 1.87 -12.43 -1.41
CA ASN A 3 0.62 -11.86 -0.84
C ASN A 3 -0.69 -12.29 -1.56
N ILE A 4 -0.68 -13.40 -2.32
CA ILE A 4 -1.86 -13.91 -3.05
C ILE A 4 -2.48 -15.13 -2.33
N ALA A 5 -1.87 -15.63 -1.24
CA ALA A 5 -2.28 -16.87 -0.58
C ALA A 5 -3.42 -16.73 0.46
N PHE A 6 -4.07 -15.56 0.58
CA PHE A 6 -5.23 -15.45 1.47
C PHE A 6 -6.49 -15.99 0.78
N GLY A 7 -6.98 -17.13 1.28
CA GLY A 7 -8.35 -17.55 1.06
C GLY A 7 -8.60 -18.68 0.07
N VAL A 8 -7.61 -19.27 -0.61
CA VAL A 8 -7.89 -20.39 -1.54
C VAL A 8 -8.50 -21.60 -0.82
N ASN A 9 -7.90 -22.04 0.29
CA ASN A 9 -8.44 -23.14 1.08
C ASN A 9 -9.76 -22.77 1.78
N GLN A 10 -9.92 -21.52 2.19
CA GLN A 10 -11.17 -21.05 2.82
C GLN A 10 -12.31 -20.93 1.79
N ARG A 11 -12.02 -20.62 0.52
CA ARG A 11 -12.99 -20.62 -0.60
C ARG A 11 -13.55 -22.01 -0.86
N GLN A 12 -12.70 -23.03 -0.83
CA GLN A 12 -13.12 -24.41 -1.00
C GLN A 12 -14.03 -24.84 0.16
N LEU A 13 -13.61 -24.59 1.40
CA LEU A 13 -14.41 -24.92 2.59
C LEU A 13 -15.78 -24.23 2.62
N LEU A 14 -15.90 -22.99 2.13
CA LEU A 14 -17.18 -22.28 2.06
C LEU A 14 -18.11 -22.82 0.95
N ARG A 15 -17.56 -23.26 -0.18
CA ARG A 15 -18.34 -23.94 -1.24
C ARG A 15 -18.83 -25.32 -0.79
N GLU A 16 -18.02 -26.02 0.00
CA GLU A 16 -18.36 -27.35 0.55
C GLU A 16 -19.44 -27.31 1.64
N LYS A 17 -19.76 -26.14 2.23
CA LYS A 17 -20.84 -25.98 3.21
C LYS A 17 -22.26 -26.11 2.65
N GLY A 18 -22.42 -26.10 1.32
CA GLY A 18 -23.69 -26.36 0.66
C GLY A 18 -23.83 -25.68 -0.69
N ALA A 19 -24.47 -26.36 -1.64
CA ALA A 19 -24.60 -25.95 -3.05
C ALA A 19 -25.29 -24.59 -3.28
N MET A 20 -26.00 -24.04 -2.29
CA MET A 20 -26.79 -22.81 -2.39
C MET A 20 -26.23 -21.64 -1.55
N THR A 21 -24.93 -21.63 -1.27
CA THR A 21 -24.32 -20.57 -0.47
C THR A 21 -24.04 -19.34 -1.32
N ASN A 22 -24.61 -18.19 -0.95
CA ASN A 22 -24.27 -16.91 -1.57
C ASN A 22 -22.88 -16.45 -1.11
N VAL A 23 -21.96 -16.22 -2.04
CA VAL A 23 -20.59 -15.78 -1.74
C VAL A 23 -20.32 -14.45 -2.44
N LEU A 24 -19.86 -13.45 -1.69
CA LEU A 24 -19.47 -12.13 -2.21
C LEU A 24 -17.98 -11.90 -1.95
N PHE A 25 -17.23 -11.60 -3.01
CA PHE A 25 -15.84 -11.19 -2.92
C PHE A 25 -15.70 -9.71 -3.28
N MET A 26 -14.95 -8.97 -2.48
CA MET A 26 -14.66 -7.56 -2.71
C MET A 26 -13.16 -7.35 -2.73
N THR A 27 -12.66 -6.63 -3.74
CA THR A 27 -11.28 -6.17 -3.81
C THR A 27 -11.25 -4.69 -4.14
N ALA A 28 -10.34 -3.95 -3.50
CA ALA A 28 -10.09 -2.54 -3.81
C ALA A 28 -9.12 -2.38 -5.00
N THR A 29 -8.32 -3.41 -5.30
CA THR A 29 -7.39 -3.42 -6.44
C THR A 29 -8.11 -4.04 -7.65
N PRO A 30 -8.32 -3.28 -8.75
CA PRO A 30 -8.95 -3.82 -9.94
C PRO A 30 -8.02 -4.87 -10.56
N ILE A 31 -8.38 -6.14 -10.43
CA ILE A 31 -7.72 -7.22 -11.16
C ILE A 31 -8.18 -7.11 -12.62
N PRO A 32 -7.29 -7.22 -13.62
CA PRO A 32 -7.69 -7.27 -15.01
C PRO A 32 -8.81 -8.30 -15.23
N ARG A 33 -9.87 -7.92 -15.96
CA ARG A 33 -11.07 -8.76 -16.12
C ARG A 33 -10.75 -10.17 -16.61
N THR A 34 -9.78 -10.32 -17.49
CA THR A 34 -9.31 -11.61 -18.01
C THR A 34 -8.70 -12.49 -16.90
N LEU A 35 -7.88 -11.91 -16.02
CA LEU A 35 -7.32 -12.61 -14.87
C LEU A 35 -8.40 -12.91 -13.81
N ALA A 36 -9.39 -12.04 -13.68
CA ALA A 36 -10.53 -12.26 -12.78
C ALA A 36 -11.30 -13.53 -13.16
N ILE A 37 -11.57 -13.78 -14.45
CA ILE A 37 -12.26 -15.00 -14.91
C ILE A 37 -11.49 -16.27 -14.52
N SER A 38 -10.16 -16.29 -14.65
CA SER A 38 -9.35 -17.44 -14.25
C SER A 38 -9.30 -17.64 -12.73
N VAL A 39 -9.26 -16.56 -11.94
CA VAL A 39 -9.13 -16.63 -10.47
C VAL A 39 -10.47 -16.86 -9.78
N PHE A 40 -11.56 -16.35 -10.36
CA PHE A 40 -12.90 -16.36 -9.78
C PHE A 40 -13.88 -17.30 -10.50
N GLY A 41 -13.47 -17.88 -11.64
CA GLY A 41 -14.26 -18.84 -12.41
C GLY A 41 -15.57 -18.22 -12.89
N GLU A 42 -16.66 -18.91 -12.60
CA GLU A 42 -18.04 -18.58 -13.00
C GLU A 42 -18.69 -17.46 -12.15
N MET A 43 -17.94 -16.69 -11.37
CA MET A 43 -18.53 -15.60 -10.58
C MET A 43 -18.75 -14.35 -11.43
N ASP A 44 -19.98 -13.80 -11.39
CA ASP A 44 -20.28 -12.50 -11.99
C ASP A 44 -19.44 -11.39 -11.36
N VAL A 45 -18.76 -10.60 -12.21
CA VAL A 45 -17.88 -9.52 -11.76
C VAL A 45 -18.57 -8.17 -11.93
N SER A 46 -18.79 -7.48 -10.81
CA SER A 46 -19.25 -6.08 -10.79
C SER A 46 -18.11 -5.13 -10.41
N SER A 47 -18.05 -3.96 -11.05
CA SER A 47 -17.05 -2.92 -10.78
C SER A 47 -17.70 -1.59 -10.42
N ILE A 48 -17.35 -1.04 -9.26
CA ILE A 48 -17.80 0.30 -8.84
C ILE A 48 -16.77 1.32 -9.32
N LYS A 49 -17.15 2.18 -10.28
CA LYS A 49 -16.23 3.17 -10.88
C LYS A 49 -16.38 4.57 -10.27
N GLN A 50 -17.47 4.83 -9.57
CA GLN A 50 -17.75 6.12 -8.96
C GLN A 50 -16.99 6.25 -7.65
N LEU A 51 -16.37 7.42 -7.46
CA LEU A 51 -15.76 7.80 -6.21
C LEU A 51 -16.84 8.33 -5.25
N PRO A 52 -16.65 8.22 -3.91
CA PRO A 52 -17.53 8.86 -2.94
C PRO A 52 -17.63 10.37 -3.19
N LYS A 53 -18.82 10.94 -2.94
CA LYS A 53 -19.03 12.39 -3.05
C LYS A 53 -18.03 13.14 -2.17
N GLY A 54 -17.43 14.20 -2.72
CA GLY A 54 -16.45 15.03 -2.00
C GLY A 54 -15.02 14.48 -1.96
N ARG A 55 -14.72 13.35 -2.64
CA ARG A 55 -13.33 12.89 -2.79
C ARG A 55 -12.51 13.94 -3.55
N LYS A 56 -11.48 14.48 -2.89
CA LYS A 56 -10.52 15.40 -3.51
C LYS A 56 -9.54 14.61 -4.38
N PRO A 57 -9.10 15.16 -5.53
CA PRO A 57 -8.05 14.53 -6.33
C PRO A 57 -6.75 14.46 -5.54
N ILE A 58 -6.00 13.39 -5.74
CA ILE A 58 -4.66 13.23 -5.17
C ILE A 58 -3.70 14.01 -6.06
N ILE A 59 -2.87 14.86 -5.46
CA ILE A 59 -1.77 15.54 -6.14
C ILE A 59 -0.56 14.61 -6.08
N THR A 60 -0.06 14.20 -7.24
CA THR A 60 1.10 13.31 -7.36
C THR A 60 2.23 14.03 -8.06
N SER A 61 3.43 13.95 -7.49
CA SER A 61 4.66 14.51 -8.07
C SER A 61 5.75 13.46 -8.06
N TRP A 62 6.68 13.58 -9.00
CA TRP A 62 7.89 12.78 -9.06
C TRP A 62 9.10 13.68 -8.81
N SER A 63 10.01 13.22 -7.96
CA SER A 63 11.22 13.96 -7.58
C SER A 63 12.41 13.03 -7.66
N LYS A 64 13.56 13.57 -8.06
CA LYS A 64 14.84 12.85 -7.96
C LYS A 64 15.40 12.93 -6.54
N HIS A 65 16.40 12.10 -6.24
CA HIS A 65 17.01 12.04 -4.93
C HIS A 65 17.66 13.37 -4.51
N GLU A 66 18.21 14.15 -5.43
CA GLU A 66 18.81 15.46 -5.12
C GLU A 66 17.78 16.49 -4.63
N ALA A 67 16.49 16.25 -4.87
CA ALA A 67 15.40 17.08 -4.39
C ALA A 67 14.84 16.61 -3.03
N TYR A 68 15.52 15.72 -2.32
CA TYR A 68 15.09 15.16 -1.04
C TYR A 68 14.73 16.24 -0.02
N ASP A 69 15.56 17.28 0.13
CA ASP A 69 15.28 18.39 1.04
C ASP A 69 13.99 19.14 0.68
N SER A 70 13.70 19.29 -0.62
CA SER A 70 12.45 19.89 -1.07
C SER A 70 11.25 19.02 -0.70
N VAL A 71 11.36 17.70 -0.81
CA VAL A 71 10.31 16.75 -0.41
C VAL A 71 10.11 16.79 1.10
N LEU A 72 11.18 16.82 1.90
CA LEU A 72 11.11 16.98 3.35
C LEU A 72 10.44 18.30 3.76
N ASN A 73 10.75 19.40 3.09
CA ASN A 73 10.12 20.69 3.36
C ASN A 73 8.61 20.67 3.06
N GLN A 74 8.21 20.06 1.94
CA GLN A 74 6.80 19.89 1.60
C GLN A 74 6.07 19.01 2.63
N MET A 75 6.66 17.88 3.02
CA MET A 75 6.13 17.02 4.06
C MET A 75 5.99 17.77 5.39
N THR A 76 7.01 18.52 5.79
CA THR A 76 7.01 19.32 7.03
C THR A 76 5.91 20.39 7.02
N ALA A 77 5.68 21.05 5.88
CA ALA A 77 4.60 22.02 5.73
C ALA A 77 3.22 21.40 5.90
N GLU A 78 3.03 20.15 5.47
CA GLU A 78 1.79 19.40 5.67
C GLU A 78 1.63 18.92 7.13
N LEU A 79 2.69 18.42 7.75
CA LEU A 79 2.69 18.03 9.17
C LEU A 79 2.33 19.21 10.10
N ARG A 80 2.85 20.41 9.81
CA ARG A 80 2.51 21.64 10.56
C ARG A 80 1.02 22.02 10.48
N LYS A 81 0.29 21.52 9.49
CA LYS A 81 -1.18 21.68 9.39
C LYS A 81 -1.95 20.65 10.23
N GLY A 82 -1.27 19.88 11.08
CA GLY A 82 -1.85 18.82 11.90
C GLY A 82 -2.15 17.54 11.12
N ARG A 83 -1.49 17.33 9.97
CA ARG A 83 -1.66 16.12 9.14
C ARG A 83 -0.59 15.08 9.48
N GLN A 84 -0.74 13.89 8.90
CA GLN A 84 0.21 12.79 9.04
C GLN A 84 0.84 12.47 7.68
N ALA A 85 2.05 11.92 7.70
CA ALA A 85 2.77 11.48 6.52
C ALA A 85 3.15 10.00 6.66
N TYR A 86 3.12 9.28 5.54
CA TYR A 86 3.65 7.93 5.43
C TYR A 86 4.85 7.96 4.49
N VAL A 87 5.97 7.42 4.96
CA VAL A 87 7.19 7.25 4.17
C VAL A 87 7.36 5.75 3.93
N ILE A 88 7.44 5.34 2.67
CA ILE A 88 7.52 3.93 2.29
C ILE A 88 8.93 3.68 1.76
N CYS A 89 9.68 2.82 2.47
CA CYS A 89 10.96 2.31 2.01
C CYS A 89 10.80 0.90 1.46
N PRO A 90 11.22 0.61 0.21
CA PRO A 90 11.07 -0.72 -0.38
C PRO A 90 12.05 -1.76 0.19
N LEU A 91 13.13 -1.36 0.87
CA LEU A 91 14.13 -2.27 1.42
C LEU A 91 14.19 -2.21 2.95
N ILE A 92 14.16 -3.40 3.56
CA ILE A 92 14.35 -3.59 5.01
C ILE A 92 15.84 -3.66 5.36
N GLU A 93 16.66 -4.24 4.49
CA GLU A 93 18.12 -4.38 4.64
C GLU A 93 18.84 -3.88 3.38
N SER A 94 20.10 -3.46 3.52
CA SER A 94 20.97 -3.09 2.40
C SER A 94 21.16 -4.30 1.47
N SER A 95 20.84 -4.14 0.19
CA SER A 95 21.08 -5.17 -0.82
C SER A 95 22.42 -4.93 -1.52
N GLU A 96 23.24 -5.96 -1.65
CA GLU A 96 24.50 -5.93 -2.44
C GLU A 96 24.28 -5.56 -3.92
N HIS A 97 23.03 -5.59 -4.40
CA HIS A 97 22.66 -5.26 -5.78
C HIS A 97 21.96 -3.91 -5.94
N LEU A 98 21.65 -3.21 -4.84
CA LEU A 98 20.95 -1.92 -4.84
C LEU A 98 21.67 -0.95 -3.90
N GLU A 99 22.84 -0.49 -4.33
CA GLU A 99 23.68 0.45 -3.56
C GLU A 99 22.97 1.80 -3.29
N ASP A 100 22.02 2.20 -4.15
CA ASP A 100 21.32 3.49 -4.08
C ASP A 100 20.04 3.49 -3.22
N VAL A 101 19.70 2.39 -2.56
CA VAL A 101 18.44 2.29 -1.81
C VAL A 101 18.72 2.29 -0.30
N GLN A 102 18.30 3.36 0.37
CA GLN A 102 18.45 3.51 1.82
C GLN A 102 17.72 2.38 2.57
N ASN A 103 18.39 1.80 3.57
CA ASN A 103 17.76 0.89 4.52
C ASN A 103 16.71 1.65 5.35
N VAL A 104 15.56 1.02 5.60
CA VAL A 104 14.46 1.56 6.43
C VAL A 104 14.91 2.05 7.80
N VAL A 105 15.89 1.40 8.43
CA VAL A 105 16.46 1.77 9.73
C VAL A 105 17.20 3.10 9.63
N ALA A 106 18.09 3.25 8.65
CA ALA A 106 18.84 4.48 8.44
C ALA A 106 17.91 5.66 8.09
N LEU A 107 16.87 5.40 7.28
CA LEU A 107 15.85 6.41 6.97
C LEU A 107 15.08 6.80 8.23
N TYR A 108 14.65 5.83 9.03
CA TYR A 108 13.97 6.07 10.31
C TYR A 108 14.82 6.94 11.25
N GLU A 109 16.09 6.58 11.48
CA GLU A 109 17.01 7.33 12.33
C GLU A 109 17.19 8.77 11.81
N SER A 110 17.35 8.95 10.49
CA SER A 110 17.49 10.29 9.90
C SER A 110 16.25 11.16 10.11
N LEU A 111 15.05 10.57 10.03
CA LEU A 111 13.79 11.28 10.23
C LEU A 111 13.53 11.55 11.71
N GLU A 112 13.87 10.61 12.60
CA GLU A 112 13.77 10.82 14.05
C GLU A 112 14.72 11.93 14.51
N GLN A 113 15.95 11.96 13.98
CA GLN A 113 16.89 13.06 14.23
C GLN A 113 16.34 14.40 13.71
N TYR A 114 15.69 14.42 12.56
CA TYR A 114 15.15 15.64 11.96
C TYR A 114 13.90 16.17 12.67
N TYR A 115 12.96 15.28 13.05
CA TYR A 115 11.68 15.67 13.65
C TYR A 115 11.64 15.61 15.18
N GLY A 116 12.60 14.94 15.80
CA GLY A 116 12.68 14.71 17.25
C GLY A 116 12.10 13.37 17.67
N GLU A 117 12.59 12.90 18.82
CA GLU A 117 12.23 11.61 19.43
C GLU A 117 10.71 11.48 19.65
N GLY A 118 10.18 10.30 19.31
CA GLY A 118 8.76 9.98 19.47
C GLY A 118 7.80 10.65 18.48
N LYS A 119 8.31 11.35 17.45
CA LYS A 119 7.49 11.92 16.35
C LYS A 119 7.39 11.02 15.13
N VAL A 120 8.28 10.03 15.03
CA VAL A 120 8.35 9.09 13.91
C VAL A 120 8.11 7.69 14.46
N GLY A 121 7.28 6.89 13.77
CA GLY A 121 7.03 5.50 14.09
C GLY A 121 7.54 4.59 12.98
N LEU A 122 8.31 3.55 13.35
CA LEU A 122 8.74 2.52 12.42
C LEU A 122 7.72 1.37 12.41
N LEU A 123 7.23 1.03 11.22
CA LEU A 123 6.36 -0.13 11.01
C LEU A 123 7.09 -1.13 10.11
N THR A 124 7.52 -2.25 10.69
CA THR A 124 8.04 -3.42 9.97
C THR A 124 7.04 -4.56 10.03
N TRP A 125 7.00 -5.38 8.98
CA TRP A 125 6.15 -6.57 8.88
C TRP A 125 6.88 -7.82 9.37
#